data_AF-A0A120MXQ2-F1
#
_entry.id   AF-A0A120MXQ2-F1
#
_cell.length_a   1.000
_cell.length_b   1.000
_cell.length_c   1.000
_cell.angle_alpha   90.00
_cell.angle_beta   90.00
_cell.angle_gamma   90.00
#
_symmetry.space_group_name_H-M   'P 1'
#
loop_
_entity.id
_entity.type
_entity.pdbx_description
1 polymer ?
#
loop_
_entity_poly.entity_id
_entity_poly.type
_entity_poly.pdbx_seq_one_letter_code
_entity_poly.pdbx_strand_id
1 'polypeptide(L)'
;MKKLKKYLLPAICFLLILLWVYAASSKLMEFGMFRAQMSKQALFPFLKNSMPYLLPPAEFLTAGLLLFETTLRTGFYLSFVMLLAFTIYIGLGISGVFGKVPCSCGGILSHMSWNVHFVFNIFFLLLTVFGIYIVHGERRGKDQ
;
A
#
# COMPACT_ATOMS: atom_id res chain seq x y z
N MET A 1 -7.50 -17.13 21.96
CA MET A 1 -7.41 -16.68 20.55
C MET A 1 -8.56 -15.76 20.09
N LYS A 2 -9.85 -16.04 20.38
CA LYS A 2 -10.98 -15.17 19.97
C LYS A 2 -10.86 -13.71 20.46
N LYS A 3 -10.44 -13.49 21.71
CA LYS A 3 -10.19 -12.13 22.25
C LYS A 3 -9.05 -11.39 21.55
N LEU A 4 -7.99 -12.08 21.14
CA LEU A 4 -6.85 -11.46 20.46
C LEU A 4 -7.25 -10.98 19.05
N LYS A 5 -8.02 -11.78 18.31
CA LYS A 5 -8.57 -11.39 17.00
C LYS A 5 -9.46 -10.15 17.06
N LYS A 6 -10.27 -10.01 18.14
CA LYS A 6 -11.16 -8.88 18.39
C LYS A 6 -10.44 -7.52 18.44
N TYR A 7 -9.20 -7.49 18.92
CA TYR A 7 -8.41 -6.25 18.98
C TYR A 7 -7.39 -6.13 17.84
N LEU A 8 -6.85 -7.26 17.38
CA LEU A 8 -5.82 -7.29 16.35
C LEU A 8 -6.35 -6.85 14.98
N LEU A 9 -7.55 -7.29 14.60
CA LEU A 9 -8.12 -6.92 13.29
C LEU A 9 -8.37 -5.40 13.19
N PRO A 10 -9.07 -4.74 14.14
CA PRO A 10 -9.22 -3.29 14.12
C PRO A 10 -7.88 -2.54 14.13
N ALA A 11 -6.89 -3.03 14.87
CA ALA A 11 -5.55 -2.42 14.89
C ALA A 11 -4.87 -2.50 13.52
N ILE A 12 -4.93 -3.65 12.84
CA ILE A 12 -4.41 -3.81 11.47
C ILE A 12 -5.15 -2.87 10.50
N CYS A 13 -6.49 -2.82 10.57
CA CYS A 13 -7.28 -1.92 9.73
C CYS A 13 -6.88 -0.46 9.93
N PHE A 14 -6.75 -0.03 11.19
CA PHE A 14 -6.35 1.32 11.53
C PHE A 14 -4.96 1.67 10.95
N LEU A 15 -3.98 0.79 11.10
CA LEU A 15 -2.63 1.00 10.55
C LEU A 15 -2.64 1.08 9.02
N LEU A 16 -3.41 0.23 8.33
CA LEU A 16 -3.54 0.28 6.88
C LEU A 16 -4.26 1.54 6.41
N ILE A 17 -5.34 1.95 7.08
CA ILE A 17 -6.05 3.19 6.78
C ILE A 17 -5.10 4.39 6.94
N LEU A 18 -4.37 4.46 8.04
CA LEU A 18 -3.38 5.51 8.29
C LEU A 18 -2.34 5.55 7.16
N LEU A 19 -1.79 4.40 6.78
CA LEU A 19 -0.83 4.27 5.69
C LEU A 19 -1.39 4.83 4.38
N TRP A 20 -2.57 4.37 3.96
CA TRP A 20 -3.16 4.73 2.67
C TRP A 20 -3.59 6.21 2.63
N VAL A 21 -4.19 6.72 3.69
CA VAL A 21 -4.60 8.14 3.80
C VAL A 21 -3.37 9.04 3.77
N TYR A 22 -2.33 8.69 4.54
CA TYR A 22 -1.08 9.45 4.56
C TYR A 22 -0.40 9.45 3.18
N ALA A 23 -0.33 8.28 2.54
CA ALA A 23 0.28 8.10 1.23
C ALA A 23 -0.45 8.90 0.14
N ALA A 24 -1.79 8.90 0.15
CA ALA A 24 -2.60 9.66 -0.80
C ALA A 24 -2.48 11.17 -0.57
N SER A 25 -2.61 11.61 0.70
CA SER A 25 -2.60 13.02 1.07
C SER A 25 -1.26 13.69 0.76
N SER A 26 -0.14 13.05 1.11
CA SER A 26 1.20 13.57 0.81
C SER A 26 1.45 13.71 -0.70
N LYS A 27 0.94 12.79 -1.52
CA LYS A 27 1.05 12.88 -2.99
C LYS A 27 0.21 14.02 -3.57
N LEU A 28 -0.96 14.31 -3.00
CA LEU A 28 -1.82 15.39 -3.47
C LEU A 28 -1.32 16.77 -3.03
N MET A 29 -0.84 16.89 -1.79
CA MET A 29 -0.26 18.14 -1.29
C MET A 29 0.95 18.58 -2.12
N GLU A 30 1.77 17.62 -2.56
CA GLU A 30 2.98 17.86 -3.34
C GLU A 30 2.84 17.33 -4.78
N PHE A 31 1.65 17.47 -5.39
CA PHE A 31 1.32 16.83 -6.67
C PHE A 31 2.32 17.16 -7.80
N GLY A 32 2.79 18.41 -7.88
CA GLY A 32 3.79 18.82 -8.87
C GLY A 32 5.11 18.05 -8.73
N MET A 33 5.61 17.90 -7.49
CA MET A 33 6.81 17.13 -7.20
C MET A 33 6.59 15.64 -7.43
N PHE A 34 5.45 15.10 -6.98
CA PHE A 34 5.10 13.70 -7.21
C PHE A 34 5.06 13.35 -8.71
N ARG A 35 4.43 14.19 -9.55
CA ARG A 35 4.42 14.01 -11.00
C ARG A 35 5.83 14.05 -11.60
N ALA A 36 6.68 14.97 -11.14
CA ALA A 36 8.07 15.09 -11.58
C ALA A 36 8.95 13.91 -11.13
N GLN A 37 8.71 13.34 -9.95
CA GLN A 37 9.38 12.13 -9.48
C GLN A 37 8.90 10.89 -10.23
N MET A 38 7.60 10.84 -10.59
CA MET A 38 7.00 9.73 -11.32
C MET A 38 7.53 9.64 -12.75
N SER A 39 7.79 10.77 -13.42
CA SER A 39 8.38 10.77 -14.77
C SER A 39 9.81 10.20 -14.81
N LYS A 40 10.52 10.25 -13.68
CA LYS A 40 11.88 9.70 -13.49
C LYS A 40 11.91 8.22 -13.12
N GLN A 41 10.76 7.59 -12.86
CA GLN A 41 10.70 6.16 -12.51
C GLN A 41 11.09 5.27 -13.69
N ALA A 42 11.50 4.03 -13.41
CA ALA A 42 11.79 3.02 -14.44
C ALA A 42 10.49 2.32 -14.89
N LEU A 43 9.51 3.10 -15.35
CA LEU A 43 8.19 2.63 -15.79
C LEU A 43 7.96 2.90 -17.28
N PHE A 44 6.98 2.22 -17.87
CA PHE A 44 6.53 2.53 -19.23
C PHE A 44 6.02 3.99 -19.34
N PRO A 45 6.24 4.69 -20.46
CA PRO A 45 5.83 6.09 -20.63
C PRO A 45 4.35 6.35 -20.33
N PHE A 46 3.46 5.45 -20.75
CA PHE A 46 2.04 5.55 -20.45
C PHE A 46 1.76 5.53 -18.93
N LEU A 47 2.39 4.61 -18.20
CA LEU A 47 2.23 4.52 -16.75
C LEU A 47 2.77 5.77 -16.05
N LYS A 48 3.89 6.33 -16.48
CA LYS A 48 4.44 7.58 -15.90
C LYS A 48 3.47 8.75 -15.98
N ASN A 49 2.69 8.83 -17.05
CA ASN A 49 1.75 9.92 -17.28
C ASN A 49 0.41 9.68 -16.57
N SER A 50 -0.07 8.44 -16.49
CA SER A 50 -1.37 8.11 -15.89
C SER A 50 -1.30 7.89 -14.37
N MET A 51 -0.23 7.29 -13.86
CA MET A 51 -0.10 6.89 -12.44
C MET A 51 -0.25 8.06 -11.47
N PRO A 52 0.26 9.29 -11.74
CA PRO A 52 0.05 10.42 -10.85
C PRO A 52 -1.43 10.71 -10.56
N TYR A 53 -2.30 10.48 -11.54
CA TYR A 53 -3.74 10.73 -11.42
C TYR A 53 -4.52 9.54 -10.87
N LEU A 54 -4.04 8.31 -11.10
CA LEU A 54 -4.73 7.08 -10.68
C LEU A 54 -4.35 6.65 -9.26
N LEU A 55 -3.10 6.87 -8.85
CA LEU A 55 -2.58 6.30 -7.62
C LEU A 55 -3.20 6.93 -6.36
N PRO A 56 -3.27 8.26 -6.19
CA PRO A 56 -3.88 8.84 -4.99
C PRO A 56 -5.37 8.47 -4.81
N PRO A 57 -6.22 8.47 -5.85
CA PRO A 57 -7.59 7.97 -5.74
C PRO A 57 -7.67 6.48 -5.37
N ALA A 58 -6.80 5.63 -5.93
CA ALA A 58 -6.76 4.21 -5.58
C ALA A 58 -6.38 4.00 -4.10
N GLU A 59 -5.45 4.79 -3.58
CA GLU A 59 -5.05 4.77 -2.17
C GLU A 59 -6.21 5.19 -1.26
N PHE A 60 -6.90 6.30 -1.55
CA PHE A 60 -8.08 6.70 -0.79
C PHE A 60 -9.24 5.71 -0.89
N LEU A 61 -9.48 5.14 -2.07
CA LEU A 61 -10.47 4.09 -2.25
C LEU A 61 -10.14 2.89 -1.35
N THR A 62 -8.88 2.49 -1.31
CA THR A 62 -8.43 1.38 -0.45
C THR A 62 -8.67 1.69 1.03
N ALA A 63 -8.35 2.90 1.49
CA ALA A 63 -8.66 3.35 2.84
C ALA A 63 -10.17 3.32 3.13
N GLY A 64 -10.99 3.82 2.20
CA GLY A 64 -12.45 3.81 2.32
C GLY A 64 -13.04 2.40 2.39
N LEU A 65 -12.52 1.46 1.60
CA LEU A 65 -12.96 0.07 1.61
C LEU A 65 -12.65 -0.62 2.94
N LEU A 66 -11.59 -0.22 3.65
CA LEU A 66 -11.20 -0.76 4.95
C LEU A 66 -12.05 -0.22 6.12
N LEU A 67 -12.85 0.85 5.91
CA LEU A 67 -13.67 1.45 6.97
C LEU A 67 -14.97 0.66 7.26
N PHE A 68 -15.54 0.01 6.25
CA PHE A 68 -16.85 -0.65 6.39
C PHE A 68 -16.69 -2.17 6.43
N GLU A 69 -17.36 -2.83 7.37
CA GLU A 69 -17.32 -4.30 7.52
C GLU A 69 -17.74 -5.05 6.24
N THR A 70 -18.66 -4.45 5.46
CA THR A 70 -19.16 -5.02 4.20
C THR A 70 -18.12 -5.03 3.09
N THR A 71 -17.27 -4.00 3.01
CA THR A 71 -16.21 -3.86 1.99
C THR A 71 -14.83 -4.26 2.49
N LEU A 72 -14.70 -4.56 3.78
CA LEU A 72 -13.44 -4.82 4.46
C LEU A 72 -12.57 -5.86 3.74
N ARG A 73 -13.16 -6.98 3.31
CA ARG A 73 -12.45 -8.04 2.59
C ARG A 73 -11.85 -7.53 1.27
N THR A 74 -12.62 -6.75 0.52
CA THR A 74 -12.16 -6.12 -0.72
C THR A 74 -11.05 -5.11 -0.45
N GLY A 75 -11.16 -4.32 0.63
CA GLY A 75 -10.11 -3.39 1.07
C GLY A 75 -8.79 -4.10 1.40
N PHE A 76 -8.85 -5.25 2.09
CA PHE A 76 -7.67 -6.07 2.36
C PHE A 76 -7.03 -6.65 1.09
N TYR A 77 -7.82 -7.18 0.16
CA TYR A 77 -7.29 -7.70 -1.10
C TYR A 77 -6.68 -6.60 -1.97
N LEU A 78 -7.33 -5.44 -2.05
CA LEU A 78 -6.79 -4.30 -2.79
C LEU A 78 -5.48 -3.81 -2.16
N SER A 79 -5.43 -3.71 -0.82
CA SER A 79 -4.21 -3.40 -0.08
C SER A 79 -3.10 -4.40 -0.40
N PHE A 80 -3.41 -5.71 -0.42
CA PHE A 80 -2.46 -6.76 -0.70
C PHE A 80 -1.86 -6.64 -2.09
N VAL A 81 -2.70 -6.44 -3.11
CA VAL A 81 -2.26 -6.29 -4.50
C VAL A 81 -1.37 -5.05 -4.65
N MET A 82 -1.76 -3.92 -4.07
CA MET A 82 -0.99 -2.68 -4.15
C MET A 82 0.36 -2.80 -3.41
N LEU A 83 0.38 -3.31 -2.18
CA LEU A 83 1.61 -3.54 -1.41
C LEU A 83 2.53 -4.54 -2.11
N LEU A 84 1.97 -5.63 -2.65
CA LEU A 84 2.75 -6.62 -3.40
C LEU A 84 3.39 -5.99 -4.64
N ALA A 85 2.62 -5.22 -5.42
CA ALA A 85 3.14 -4.54 -6.61
C ALA A 85 4.25 -3.53 -6.26
N PHE A 86 4.07 -2.73 -5.19
CA PHE A 86 5.10 -1.82 -4.71
C PHE A 86 6.34 -2.56 -4.20
N THR A 87 6.16 -3.64 -3.46
CA THR A 87 7.25 -4.48 -2.94
C THR A 87 8.08 -5.06 -4.08
N ILE A 88 7.43 -5.64 -5.10
CA ILE A 88 8.10 -6.16 -6.29
C ILE A 88 8.88 -5.05 -7.00
N TYR A 89 8.26 -3.89 -7.23
CA TYR A 89 8.92 -2.76 -7.88
C TYR A 89 10.16 -2.28 -7.11
N ILE A 90 10.06 -2.13 -5.79
CA ILE A 90 11.20 -1.71 -4.94
C ILE A 90 12.30 -2.77 -4.98
N GLY A 91 11.95 -4.06 -4.89
CA GLY A 91 12.91 -5.17 -4.97
C GLY A 91 13.65 -5.24 -6.31
N LEU A 92 12.96 -4.99 -7.43
CA LEU A 92 13.59 -4.86 -8.75
C LEU A 92 14.55 -3.66 -8.82
N GLY A 93 14.21 -2.55 -8.15
CA GLY A 93 15.11 -1.40 -8.04
C GLY A 93 16.37 -1.69 -7.23
N ILE A 94 16.24 -2.36 -6.08
CA ILE A 94 17.37 -2.71 -5.20
C ILE A 94 18.28 -3.77 -5.85
N SER A 95 17.72 -4.73 -6.58
CA SER A 95 18.49 -5.76 -7.29
C SER A 95 19.30 -5.23 -8.48
N GLY A 96 19.18 -3.94 -8.81
CA GLY A 96 19.96 -3.30 -9.87
C GLY A 96 19.45 -3.54 -11.28
N VAL A 97 18.27 -4.15 -11.45
CA VAL A 97 17.67 -4.46 -12.76
C VAL A 97 17.48 -3.20 -13.62
N PHE A 98 17.25 -2.05 -12.99
CA PHE A 98 17.08 -0.77 -13.69
C PHE A 98 18.39 -0.03 -13.98
N GLY A 99 19.55 -0.60 -13.64
CA GLY A 99 20.89 -0.02 -13.83
C GLY A 99 21.21 1.14 -12.87
N LYS A 100 20.21 1.94 -12.47
CA LYS A 100 20.32 2.98 -11.44
C LYS A 100 19.08 2.97 -10.55
N VAL A 101 19.28 3.21 -9.25
CA VAL A 101 18.19 3.30 -8.27
C VAL A 101 17.31 4.51 -8.64
N PRO A 102 16.00 4.33 -8.90
CA PRO A 102 15.11 5.44 -9.20
C PRO A 102 14.97 6.41 -8.02
N CYS A 103 14.49 7.63 -8.28
CA CYS A 103 14.22 8.61 -7.22
C CYS A 103 13.08 8.10 -6.30
N SER A 104 13.21 8.28 -4.98
CA SER A 104 12.14 7.91 -4.04
C SER A 104 10.90 8.81 -4.24
N CYS A 105 9.74 8.22 -4.50
CA CYS A 105 8.46 8.92 -4.59
C CYS A 105 7.69 8.79 -3.27
N GLY A 106 7.28 9.89 -2.62
CA GLY A 106 6.25 9.81 -1.55
C GLY A 106 6.38 10.73 -0.33
N GLY A 107 6.55 12.05 -0.48
CA GLY A 107 6.51 12.96 0.68
C GLY A 107 7.59 12.64 1.72
N ILE A 108 7.25 12.40 2.99
CA ILE A 108 8.26 11.99 4.01
C ILE A 108 8.90 10.63 3.68
N LEU A 109 8.22 9.77 2.92
CA LEU A 109 8.78 8.51 2.39
C LEU A 109 9.82 8.76 1.29
N SER A 110 9.89 9.97 0.73
CA SER A 110 10.96 10.36 -0.21
C SER A 110 12.32 10.51 0.48
N HIS A 111 12.34 10.74 1.80
CA HIS A 111 13.57 10.77 2.61
C HIS A 111 14.02 9.38 3.07
N MET A 112 13.20 8.35 2.86
CA MET A 112 13.52 6.98 3.23
C MET A 112 14.42 6.34 2.17
N SER A 113 15.46 5.63 2.61
CA SER A 113 16.28 4.82 1.70
C SER A 113 15.45 3.66 1.14
N TRP A 114 15.79 3.19 -0.06
CA TRP A 114 15.06 2.11 -0.74
C TRP A 114 14.97 0.84 0.10
N ASN A 115 16.05 0.49 0.83
CA ASN A 115 16.05 -0.66 1.72
C ASN A 115 15.05 -0.53 2.87
N VAL A 116 14.97 0.66 3.49
CA VAL A 116 14.02 0.90 4.59
C VAL A 116 12.60 0.89 4.04
N HIS A 117 12.36 1.46 2.86
CA HIS A 117 11.04 1.41 2.22
C HIS A 117 10.64 -0.03 1.86
N PHE A 118 11.57 -0.86 1.38
CA PHE A 118 11.32 -2.26 1.12
C PHE A 118 10.87 -3.02 2.38
N VAL A 119 11.60 -2.86 3.48
CA VAL A 119 11.27 -3.50 4.77
C VAL A 119 9.92 -2.99 5.29
N PHE A 120 9.67 -1.68 5.17
CA PHE A 120 8.38 -1.08 5.53
C PHE A 120 7.23 -1.69 4.72
N ASN A 121 7.39 -1.84 3.40
CA ASN A 121 6.37 -2.43 2.54
C ASN A 121 6.12 -3.91 2.87
N ILE A 122 7.18 -4.69 3.10
CA ILE A 122 7.09 -6.09 3.55
C ILE A 122 6.35 -6.20 4.89
N PHE A 123 6.64 -5.33 5.85
CA PHE A 123 5.94 -5.32 7.13
C PHE A 123 4.42 -5.15 6.95
N PHE A 124 3.99 -4.15 6.18
CA PHE A 124 2.58 -3.92 5.90
C PHE A 124 1.94 -5.01 5.03
N LEU A 125 2.71 -5.60 4.11
CA LEU A 125 2.26 -6.74 3.31
C LEU A 125 1.94 -7.93 4.20
N LEU A 126 2.82 -8.26 5.16
CA LEU A 126 2.58 -9.32 6.14
C LEU A 126 1.37 -9.02 7.02
N LEU A 127 1.23 -7.80 7.54
CA LEU A 127 0.03 -7.39 8.29
C LEU A 127 -1.25 -7.58 7.48
N THR A 128 -1.21 -7.26 6.19
CA THR A 128 -2.35 -7.43 5.27
C THR A 128 -2.70 -8.90 5.09
N VAL A 129 -1.70 -9.78 4.91
CA VAL A 129 -1.90 -11.24 4.84
C VAL A 129 -2.51 -11.78 6.14
N PHE A 130 -2.04 -11.32 7.30
CA PHE A 130 -2.64 -11.68 8.59
C PHE A 130 -4.09 -11.20 8.72
N GLY A 131 -4.39 -9.98 8.29
CA GLY A 131 -5.75 -9.44 8.24
C GLY A 131 -6.68 -10.29 7.38
N ILE A 132 -6.24 -10.65 6.17
CA ILE A 132 -6.96 -11.56 5.26
C ILE A 132 -7.24 -12.89 5.96
N TYR A 133 -6.25 -13.50 6.61
CA TYR A 133 -6.42 -14.78 7.31
C TYR A 133 -7.47 -14.70 8.43
N ILE A 134 -7.47 -13.60 9.20
CA ILE A 134 -8.45 -13.38 10.27
C ILE A 134 -9.87 -13.24 9.68
N VAL A 135 -10.03 -12.40 8.66
CA VAL A 135 -11.34 -12.14 8.00
C VAL A 135 -11.94 -13.41 7.39
N HIS A 136 -11.11 -14.28 6.78
CA HIS A 136 -11.59 -15.56 6.23
C HIS A 136 -11.99 -16.55 7.32
N GLY A 137 -11.27 -16.55 8.44
CA GLY A 137 -11.57 -17.39 9.59
C GLY A 137 -12.90 -17.05 10.28
N GLU A 138 -13.30 -15.77 10.29
CA GLU A 138 -14.59 -15.35 10.88
C GLU A 138 -15.79 -15.68 10.00
N ARG A 139 -15.64 -15.63 8.67
CA ARG A 139 -16.73 -15.99 7.74
C ARG A 139 -17.09 -17.47 7.78
N ARG A 140 -16.09 -18.35 7.82
CA ARG A 140 -16.30 -19.81 7.96
C ARG A 140 -17.10 -20.20 9.20
N GLY A 141 -17.09 -19.39 10.26
CA GLY A 141 -17.88 -19.62 11.47
C GLY A 141 -19.25 -18.95 11.48
N LYS A 142 -19.59 -18.11 10.48
CA LYS A 142 -20.94 -17.55 10.28
C LYS A 142 -21.75 -18.36 9.26
N ASP A 143 -21.07 -19.10 8.37
CA ASP A 143 -21.67 -19.98 7.36
C ASP A 143 -21.91 -21.43 7.88
N GLN A 144 -21.60 -21.70 9.16
CA GLN A 144 -21.89 -22.93 9.90
C GLN A 144 -22.93 -22.66 10.99
#